data_AF-N9AAW0-F1
#
_entry.id   AF-N9AAW0-F1
#
_cell.length_a   1.000
_cell.length_b   1.000
_cell.length_c   1.000
_cell.angle_alpha   90.00
_cell.angle_beta   90.00
_cell.angle_gamma   90.00
#
_symmetry.space_group_name_H-M   'P 1'
#
loop_
_entity.id
_entity.type
_entity.pdbx_description
1 polymer ?
#
loop_
_entity_poly.entity_id
_entity_poly.type
_entity_poly.pdbx_seq_one_letter_code
_entity_poly.pdbx_strand_id
1 'polypeptide(L)'
;MKNSHQVGIRLDGEVASAYQQMADARGVKLATFLKEVLTNNLHTIAFKNEVDRMEDIVDSFQKNLNHSLEKFSSENTLNDKYFEDFGGIYMMMLGLLMQQKVDREDIRGMQAKGISYANANFKGKKE
;
A
#
# COMPACT_ATOMS: atom_id res chain seq x y z
N MET A 1 -35.02 -18.31 29.31
CA MET A 1 -34.90 -19.77 29.10
C MET A 1 -33.62 -20.01 28.30
N LYS A 2 -32.68 -20.84 28.78
CA LYS A 2 -31.45 -21.19 28.02
C LYS A 2 -31.82 -22.27 27.01
N ASN A 3 -31.80 -21.95 25.71
CA ASN A 3 -31.94 -22.94 24.64
C ASN A 3 -30.67 -23.81 24.58
N SER A 4 -30.71 -24.99 25.21
CA SER A 4 -29.67 -26.01 25.02
C SER A 4 -29.99 -26.84 23.78
N HIS A 5 -29.23 -26.66 22.71
CA HIS A 5 -29.26 -27.56 21.56
C HIS A 5 -28.42 -28.80 21.88
N GLN A 6 -29.04 -29.97 21.97
CA GLN A 6 -28.33 -31.24 22.10
C GLN A 6 -28.02 -31.77 20.70
N VAL A 7 -26.74 -32.00 20.43
CA VAL A 7 -26.26 -32.65 19.21
C VAL A 7 -25.66 -33.99 19.60
N GLY A 8 -26.23 -35.08 19.09
CA GLY A 8 -25.69 -36.42 19.25
C GLY A 8 -24.70 -36.73 18.13
N ILE A 9 -23.46 -37.05 18.47
CA ILE A 9 -22.41 -37.42 17.51
C ILE A 9 -22.10 -38.91 17.72
N ARG A 10 -22.21 -39.72 16.66
CA ARG A 10 -21.71 -41.10 16.65
C ARG A 10 -20.32 -41.10 16.04
N LEU A 11 -19.36 -41.64 16.77
CA LEU A 11 -18.02 -41.90 16.28
C LEU A 11 -17.92 -43.35 15.83
N ASP A 12 -17.11 -43.59 14.81
CA ASP A 12 -16.70 -44.94 14.44
C ASP A 12 -15.97 -45.60 15.62
N GLY A 13 -16.05 -46.94 15.73
CA GLY A 13 -15.44 -47.70 16.82
C GLY A 13 -13.93 -47.48 16.94
N GLU A 14 -13.22 -47.41 15.82
CA GLU A 14 -11.77 -47.18 15.83
C GLU A 14 -11.42 -45.75 16.30
N VAL A 15 -12.17 -44.77 15.81
CA VAL A 15 -12.01 -43.35 16.15
C VAL A 15 -12.36 -43.11 17.62
N ALA A 16 -13.44 -43.71 18.11
CA ALA A 16 -13.83 -43.64 19.52
C ALA A 16 -12.75 -44.23 20.44
N SER A 17 -12.18 -45.37 20.06
CA SER A 17 -11.09 -46.01 20.80
C SER A 17 -9.84 -45.14 20.85
N ALA A 18 -9.46 -44.50 19.74
CA ALA A 18 -8.31 -43.59 19.70
C ALA A 18 -8.51 -42.38 20.63
N TYR A 19 -9.68 -41.74 20.59
CA TYR A 19 -9.98 -40.62 21.49
C TYR A 19 -10.04 -41.05 22.96
N GLN A 20 -10.54 -42.25 23.25
CA GLN A 20 -10.55 -42.81 24.60
C GLN A 20 -9.12 -43.00 25.13
N GLN A 21 -8.22 -43.59 24.33
CA GLN A 21 -6.81 -43.75 24.70
C GLN A 21 -6.12 -42.41 24.97
N MET A 22 -6.39 -41.39 24.15
CA MET A 22 -5.85 -40.04 24.35
C MET A 22 -6.36 -39.38 25.63
N ALA A 23 -7.65 -39.56 25.95
CA ALA A 23 -8.25 -39.05 27.18
C ALA A 23 -7.65 -39.74 28.42
N ASP A 24 -7.49 -41.06 28.36
CA ASP A 24 -6.91 -41.87 29.43
C ASP A 24 -5.44 -41.52 29.66
N ALA A 25 -4.66 -41.29 28.60
CA ALA A 25 -3.27 -40.85 28.69
C ALA A 25 -3.12 -39.47 29.36
N ARG A 26 -4.14 -38.61 29.26
CA ARG A 26 -4.23 -37.32 29.97
C ARG A 26 -4.85 -37.42 31.36
N GLY A 27 -5.35 -38.59 31.76
CA GLY A 27 -6.04 -38.78 33.04
C GLY A 27 -7.37 -38.02 33.15
N VAL A 28 -8.02 -37.71 32.02
CA VAL A 28 -9.29 -36.97 31.98
C VAL A 28 -10.42 -37.83 31.42
N LYS A 29 -11.66 -37.51 31.77
CA LYS A 29 -12.83 -38.18 31.17
C LYS A 29 -12.91 -37.86 29.68
N LEU A 30 -13.26 -38.85 28.86
CA LEU A 30 -13.43 -38.70 27.40
C LEU A 30 -14.31 -37.51 27.03
N ALA A 31 -15.44 -37.29 27.72
CA ALA A 31 -16.32 -36.15 27.47
C ALA A 31 -15.63 -34.79 27.68
N THR A 32 -14.77 -34.68 28.70
CA THR A 32 -13.98 -33.47 28.96
C THR A 32 -12.96 -33.27 27.85
N PHE A 33 -12.25 -34.33 27.46
CA PHE A 33 -11.28 -34.28 26.37
C PHE A 33 -11.91 -33.87 25.04
N LEU A 34 -13.04 -34.48 24.66
CA LEU A 34 -13.75 -34.14 23.42
C LEU A 34 -14.26 -32.70 23.44
N LYS A 35 -14.76 -32.22 24.59
CA LYS A 35 -15.15 -30.82 24.74
C LYS A 35 -13.97 -29.88 24.51
N GLU A 36 -12.80 -30.17 25.06
CA GLU A 36 -11.58 -29.38 24.85
C GLU A 36 -11.14 -29.39 23.38
N VAL A 37 -11.09 -30.56 22.75
CA VAL A 37 -10.71 -30.70 21.33
C VAL A 37 -11.65 -29.89 20.44
N LEU A 38 -12.97 -30.04 20.63
CA LEU A 38 -13.96 -29.31 19.85
C LEU A 38 -13.86 -27.80 20.09
N THR A 39 -13.68 -27.37 21.35
CA THR A 39 -13.54 -25.95 21.71
C THR A 39 -12.27 -25.36 21.09
N ASN A 40 -11.14 -26.05 21.18
CA ASN A 40 -9.88 -25.63 20.58
C ASN A 40 -9.99 -25.53 19.05
N ASN A 41 -10.57 -26.54 18.40
CA ASN A 41 -10.78 -26.51 16.95
C ASN A 41 -11.65 -25.32 16.52
N LEU A 42 -12.72 -25.01 17.26
CA LEU A 42 -13.54 -23.83 16.99
C LEU A 42 -12.75 -22.53 17.15
N HIS A 43 -11.94 -22.41 18.21
CA HIS A 43 -11.05 -21.26 18.40
C HIS A 43 -10.01 -21.13 17.29
N THR A 44 -9.40 -22.24 16.84
CA THR A 44 -8.44 -22.24 15.73
C THR A 44 -9.10 -21.80 14.43
N ILE A 45 -10.32 -22.28 14.13
CA ILE A 45 -11.07 -21.84 12.94
C ILE A 45 -11.39 -20.34 13.02
N ALA A 46 -11.86 -19.87 14.18
CA ALA A 46 -12.16 -18.46 14.38
C ALA A 46 -10.90 -17.59 14.23
N PHE A 47 -9.77 -18.04 14.78
CA PHE A 47 -8.49 -17.35 14.66
C PHE A 47 -8.03 -17.30 13.20
N LYS A 48 -8.13 -18.42 12.48
CA LYS A 48 -7.79 -18.47 11.05
C LYS A 48 -8.60 -17.45 10.25
N ASN A 49 -9.92 -17.42 10.43
CA ASN A 49 -10.78 -16.48 9.71
C ASN A 49 -10.41 -15.01 10.01
N GLU A 50 -10.03 -14.70 11.26
CA GLU A 50 -9.61 -13.34 11.61
C GLU A 50 -8.24 -13.00 11.02
N VAL A 51 -7.31 -13.96 10.96
CA VAL A 51 -6.02 -13.80 10.28
C VAL A 51 -6.22 -13.55 8.78
N ASP A 52 -7.03 -14.37 8.11
CA ASP A 52 -7.33 -14.21 6.68
C ASP A 52 -7.91 -12.80 6.42
N ARG A 53 -8.80 -12.32 7.30
CA ARG A 53 -9.35 -10.96 7.24
C ARG A 53 -8.30 -9.88 7.47
N MET A 54 -7.35 -10.09 8.38
CA MET A 54 -6.24 -9.15 8.60
C MET A 54 -5.34 -9.08 7.37
N GLU A 55 -5.05 -10.21 6.72
CA GLU A 55 -4.29 -10.25 5.46
C GLU A 55 -4.98 -9.43 4.37
N ASP A 56 -6.28 -9.61 4.16
CA ASP A 56 -7.06 -8.81 3.21
C ASP A 56 -6.98 -7.30 3.51
N ILE A 57 -7.05 -6.93 4.79
CA ILE A 57 -6.94 -5.52 5.22
C ILE A 57 -5.54 -4.98 4.92
N VAL A 58 -4.49 -5.73 5.25
CA VAL A 58 -3.10 -5.33 4.98
C VAL A 58 -2.86 -5.13 3.49
N ASP A 59 -3.32 -6.05 2.66
CA ASP A 59 -3.19 -5.97 1.20
C ASP A 59 -3.92 -4.73 0.64
N SER A 60 -5.14 -4.48 1.13
CA SER A 60 -5.91 -3.29 0.74
C SER A 60 -5.22 -1.99 1.16
N PHE A 61 -4.63 -1.97 2.36
CA PHE A 61 -3.91 -0.82 2.89
C PHE A 61 -2.64 -0.54 2.09
N GLN A 62 -1.86 -1.58 1.77
CA GLN A 62 -0.68 -1.46 0.92
C GLN A 62 -1.02 -0.91 -0.46
N LYS A 63 -2.10 -1.41 -1.08
CA LYS A 63 -2.58 -0.89 -2.37
C LYS A 63 -2.96 0.58 -2.30
N ASN A 64 -3.67 0.98 -1.24
CA ASN A 64 -4.08 2.37 -1.04
C ASN A 64 -2.89 3.30 -0.81
N LEU A 65 -1.88 2.86 -0.05
CA LEU A 65 -0.64 3.62 0.15
C LEU A 65 0.11 3.83 -1.16
N ASN A 66 0.30 2.76 -1.94
CA ASN A 66 0.98 2.85 -3.23
C ASN A 66 0.26 3.82 -4.17
N HIS A 67 -1.07 3.72 -4.26
CA HIS A 67 -1.85 4.64 -5.08
C HIS A 67 -1.73 6.09 -4.60
N SER A 68 -1.76 6.32 -3.29
CA SER A 68 -1.61 7.65 -2.70
C SER A 68 -0.22 8.24 -2.96
N LEU A 69 0.82 7.40 -2.90
CA LEU A 69 2.20 7.79 -3.22
C LEU A 69 2.38 8.12 -4.70
N GLU A 70 1.84 7.30 -5.61
CA GLU A 70 1.85 7.59 -7.05
C GLU A 70 1.13 8.91 -7.34
N LYS A 71 -0.06 9.11 -6.75
CA LYS A 71 -0.81 10.35 -6.92
C LYS A 71 -0.04 11.55 -6.41
N PHE A 72 0.46 11.49 -5.18
CA PHE A 72 1.28 12.56 -4.59
C PHE A 72 2.50 12.87 -5.45
N SER A 73 3.21 11.83 -5.91
CA SER A 73 4.35 12.00 -6.81
C SER A 73 3.92 12.66 -8.12
N SER A 74 2.85 12.19 -8.77
CA SER A 74 2.38 12.78 -10.03
C SER A 74 1.94 14.24 -9.90
N GLU A 75 1.36 14.62 -8.76
CA GLU A 75 0.90 15.99 -8.49
C GLU A 75 2.04 16.93 -8.06
N ASN A 76 3.09 16.41 -7.42
CA ASN A 76 4.20 17.21 -6.88
C ASN A 76 5.50 17.10 -7.68
N THR A 77 5.56 16.25 -8.70
CA THR A 77 6.65 16.30 -9.67
C THR A 77 6.39 17.48 -10.59
N LEU A 78 7.42 18.27 -10.91
CA LEU A 78 7.38 19.20 -12.04
C LEU A 78 7.04 18.38 -13.28
N ASN A 79 5.76 18.36 -13.65
CA ASN A 79 5.29 17.51 -14.74
C ASN A 79 5.66 18.13 -16.09
N ASP A 80 5.64 17.31 -17.14
CA ASP A 80 6.01 17.75 -18.49
C ASP A 80 5.18 18.95 -18.95
N LYS A 81 3.93 19.07 -18.50
CA LYS A 81 3.05 20.22 -18.78
C LYS A 81 3.58 21.52 -18.18
N TYR A 82 4.17 21.49 -16.98
CA TYR A 82 4.83 22.66 -16.40
C TYR A 82 6.00 23.12 -17.28
N PHE A 83 6.85 22.19 -17.75
CA PHE A 83 7.94 22.52 -18.66
C PHE A 83 7.45 23.00 -20.03
N GLU A 84 6.35 22.44 -20.52
CA GLU A 84 5.68 22.87 -21.76
C GLU A 84 5.16 24.31 -21.65
N ASP A 85 4.44 24.64 -20.57
CA ASP A 85 3.90 25.99 -20.33
C ASP A 85 5.03 27.03 -20.21
N PHE A 86 6.10 26.71 -19.45
CA PHE A 86 7.27 27.58 -19.33
C PHE A 86 8.02 27.74 -20.66
N GLY A 87 8.19 26.63 -21.39
CA GLY A 87 8.78 26.63 -22.73
C GLY A 87 7.98 27.49 -23.71
N GLY A 88 6.65 27.41 -23.66
CA GLY A 88 5.74 28.22 -24.46
C GLY A 88 5.90 29.72 -24.19
N ILE A 89 5.92 30.13 -22.91
CA ILE A 89 6.14 31.53 -22.51
C ILE A 89 7.50 32.04 -23.01
N TYR A 90 8.56 31.24 -22.84
CA TYR A 90 9.90 31.59 -23.31
C TYR A 90 9.94 31.78 -24.84
N MET A 91 9.32 30.87 -25.60
CA MET A 91 9.25 30.96 -27.06
C MET A 91 8.39 32.15 -27.52
N MET A 92 7.32 32.49 -26.79
CA MET A 92 6.52 33.69 -27.04
C MET A 92 7.38 34.96 -26.90
N MET A 93 8.17 35.07 -25.83
CA MET A 93 9.07 36.22 -25.63
C MET A 93 10.13 36.33 -26.75
N LEU A 94 10.70 35.20 -27.19
CA LEU A 94 11.59 35.17 -28.34
C LEU A 94 10.90 35.63 -29.62
N GLY A 95 9.66 35.19 -29.86
CA GLY A 95 8.85 35.61 -30.99
C GLY A 95 8.64 37.13 -31.04
N LEU A 96 8.36 37.75 -29.88
CA LEU A 96 8.21 39.21 -29.78
C LEU A 96 9.51 39.95 -30.13
N LEU A 97 10.66 39.47 -29.64
CA LEU A 97 11.96 40.05 -29.98
C LEU A 97 12.27 39.94 -31.48
N MET A 98 11.96 38.79 -32.09
CA MET A 98 12.11 38.60 -33.53
C MET A 98 11.17 39.50 -34.34
N GLN A 99 9.93 39.69 -33.89
CA GLN A 99 8.97 40.60 -34.52
C GLN A 99 9.47 42.06 -34.48
N GLN A 100 10.15 42.45 -33.41
CA GLN A 100 10.81 43.75 -33.27
C GLN A 100 12.13 43.85 -34.04
N LYS A 101 12.51 42.82 -34.81
CA LYS A 101 13.77 42.74 -35.57
C LYS A 101 15.03 42.89 -34.72
N VAL A 102 14.99 42.43 -33.46
CA VAL A 102 16.20 42.33 -32.64
C VAL A 102 17.13 41.30 -33.28
N ASP A 103 18.41 41.63 -33.37
CA ASP A 103 19.39 40.76 -34.00
C ASP A 103 19.57 39.46 -33.20
N ARG A 104 19.81 38.36 -33.92
CA ARG A 104 19.98 37.04 -33.32
C ARG A 104 21.15 36.98 -32.35
N GLU A 105 22.22 37.73 -32.62
CA GLU A 105 23.39 37.80 -31.74
C GLU A 105 23.08 38.56 -30.44
N ASP A 106 22.25 39.60 -30.50
CA ASP A 106 21.80 40.30 -29.30
C ASP A 106 20.89 39.41 -28.44
N ILE A 107 19.98 38.67 -29.07
CA ILE A 107 19.12 37.68 -28.38
C ILE A 107 19.99 36.62 -27.69
N ARG A 108 21.02 36.08 -28.37
CA ARG A 108 21.97 35.14 -27.77
C ARG A 108 22.74 35.77 -26.61
N GLY A 109 23.17 37.02 -26.76
CA GLY A 109 23.83 37.77 -25.68
C GLY A 109 22.93 37.95 -24.45
N MET A 110 21.64 38.24 -24.65
CA MET A 110 20.64 38.33 -23.56
C MET A 110 20.46 36.98 -22.86
N GLN A 111 20.32 35.89 -23.61
CA GLN A 111 20.22 34.54 -23.06
C GLN A 111 21.48 34.17 -22.24
N ALA A 112 22.67 34.45 -22.76
CA ALA A 112 23.93 34.20 -22.05
C ALA A 112 24.04 34.98 -20.73
N LYS A 113 23.63 36.26 -20.72
CA LYS A 113 23.56 37.07 -19.49
C LYS A 113 22.57 36.49 -18.49
N GLY A 114 21.38 36.07 -18.96
CA GLY A 114 20.37 35.41 -18.13
C GLY A 114 20.87 34.11 -17.50
N ILE A 115 21.56 33.27 -18.27
CA ILE A 115 22.19 32.04 -17.78
C ILE A 115 23.24 32.34 -16.71
N SER A 116 24.11 33.32 -16.94
CA SER A 116 25.12 33.74 -15.95
C SER A 116 24.49 34.24 -14.65
N TYR A 117 23.46 35.08 -14.75
CA TYR A 117 22.71 35.57 -13.59
C TYR A 117 22.07 34.41 -12.81
N ALA A 118 21.42 33.47 -13.51
CA ALA A 118 20.80 32.31 -12.86
C ALA A 118 21.83 31.39 -12.18
N ASN A 119 22.97 31.15 -12.83
CA ASN A 119 24.06 30.37 -12.25
C ASN A 119 24.64 31.02 -10.98
N ALA A 120 24.69 32.35 -10.92
CA ALA A 120 25.22 33.08 -9.77
C ALA A 120 24.25 33.13 -8.58
N ASN A 121 22.94 33.14 -8.83
CA ASN A 121 21.93 33.43 -7.81
C ASN A 121 21.04 32.24 -7.42
N PHE A 122 20.84 31.27 -8.31
CA PHE A 122 19.84 30.20 -8.11
C PHE A 122 20.41 28.78 -8.23
N LYS A 123 21.66 28.63 -8.70
CA LYS A 123 22.34 27.34 -8.58
C LYS A 123 22.65 27.13 -7.09
N GLY A 124 21.84 26.28 -6.43
CA GLY A 124 22.05 25.92 -5.04
C GLY A 124 23.50 25.50 -4.81
N LYS A 125 24.04 25.79 -3.61
CA LYS A 125 25.32 25.21 -3.20
C LYS A 125 25.14 23.69 -3.29
N LYS A 126 26.03 23.01 -4.02
CA LYS A 126 26.13 21.55 -3.94
C LYS A 126 26.45 21.23 -2.48
N GLU A 127 25.49 20.68 -1.76
CA GLU A 127 25.77 19.94 -0.53
C GLU A 127 26.47 18.62 -0.87
#